data_AF-A0A7Y4KWJ4-F1
#
_entry.id   AF-A0A7Y4KWJ4-F1
#
_cell.length_a   1.000
_cell.length_b   1.000
_cell.length_c   1.000
_cell.angle_alpha   90.00
_cell.angle_beta   90.00
_cell.angle_gamma   90.00
#
_symmetry.space_group_name_H-M   'P 1'
#
loop_
_entity.id
_entity.type
_entity.pdbx_description
1 polymer ?
#
loop_
_entity_poly.entity_id
_entity_poly.type
_entity_poly.pdbx_seq_one_letter_code
_entity_poly.pdbx_strand_id
1 'polypeptide(L)'
;MSDTKARTAEQIEADIAATRARLASTVDELVDRAHPKNVAMRQVEQAKAQVFDETGQLRTQKIVAVAGAVAGGLAVLLLIRKLVGRR
;
A
#
# COMPACT_ATOMS: atom_id res chain seq x y z
N MET A 1 -47.03 3.63 -20.93
CA MET A 1 -45.75 4.36 -20.86
C MET A 1 -45.86 5.35 -19.72
N SER A 2 -45.46 4.91 -18.53
CA SER A 2 -45.60 5.68 -17.29
C SER A 2 -44.60 6.83 -17.28
N ASP A 3 -45.08 7.99 -16.87
CA ASP A 3 -44.38 9.26 -16.76
C ASP A 3 -42.90 9.15 -16.36
N THR A 4 -42.02 9.58 -17.26
CA THR A 4 -40.72 10.17 -16.89
C THR A 4 -41.00 11.53 -16.25
N LYS A 5 -41.68 11.53 -15.10
CA LYS A 5 -41.93 12.74 -14.31
C LYS A 5 -40.56 13.33 -14.01
N ALA A 6 -40.28 14.52 -14.53
CA ALA A 6 -38.98 15.18 -14.38
C ALA A 6 -38.59 15.17 -12.89
N ARG A 7 -37.44 14.56 -12.57
CA ARG A 7 -36.93 14.51 -11.19
C ARG A 7 -36.79 15.94 -10.67
N THR A 8 -37.30 16.21 -9.48
CA THR A 8 -37.15 17.54 -8.87
C THR A 8 -35.71 17.74 -8.40
N ALA A 9 -35.27 18.99 -8.26
CA ALA A 9 -33.93 19.30 -7.78
C ALA A 9 -33.64 18.65 -6.41
N GLU A 10 -34.61 18.67 -5.50
CA GLU A 10 -34.52 18.04 -4.18
C GLU A 10 -34.33 16.52 -4.27
N GLN A 11 -34.98 15.85 -5.22
CA GLN A 11 -34.79 14.41 -5.45
C GLN A 11 -33.38 14.10 -5.95
N ILE A 12 -32.83 14.96 -6.82
CA ILE A 12 -31.46 14.81 -7.32
C ILE A 12 -30.45 15.02 -6.19
N GLU A 13 -30.64 16.03 -5.35
CA GLU A 13 -29.78 16.28 -4.19
C GLU A 13 -29.81 15.12 -3.18
N ALA A 14 -30.99 14.58 -2.90
CA ALA A 14 -31.15 13.41 -2.04
C ALA A 14 -30.43 12.18 -2.61
N ASP A 15 -30.54 11.93 -3.92
CA ASP A 15 -29.85 10.82 -4.59
C ASP A 15 -28.32 11.01 -4.58
N ILE A 16 -27.84 12.24 -4.78
CA ILE A 16 -26.41 12.57 -4.71
C ILE A 16 -25.89 12.35 -3.30
N ALA A 17 -26.62 12.81 -2.27
CA ALA A 17 -26.24 12.62 -0.88
C ALA A 17 -26.18 11.13 -0.52
N ALA A 18 -27.19 10.35 -0.91
CA ALA A 18 -27.22 8.90 -0.71
C ALA A 18 -26.07 8.20 -1.45
N THR A 19 -25.73 8.65 -2.66
CA THR A 19 -24.62 8.08 -3.44
C THR A 19 -23.27 8.41 -2.82
N ARG A 20 -23.06 9.65 -2.35
CA ARG A 20 -21.85 10.05 -1.62
C ARG A 20 -21.64 9.23 -0.35
N ALA A 21 -22.70 8.98 0.41
CA ALA A 21 -22.61 8.16 1.62
C ALA A 21 -22.17 6.72 1.31
N ARG A 22 -22.72 6.10 0.25
CA ARG A 22 -22.30 4.77 -0.21
C ARG A 22 -20.84 4.75 -0.66
N LEU A 23 -20.42 5.75 -1.43
CA LEU A 23 -19.03 5.90 -1.90
C LEU A 23 -18.06 6.04 -0.74
N ALA A 24 -18.34 6.89 0.25
CA ALA A 24 -17.50 7.07 1.43
C ALA A 24 -17.32 5.73 2.18
N SER A 25 -18.41 4.99 2.40
CA SER A 25 -18.37 3.67 3.03
C SER A 25 -17.51 2.67 2.26
N THR A 26 -17.61 2.64 0.93
CA THR A 26 -16.78 1.75 0.10
C THR A 26 -15.31 2.18 0.08
N VAL A 27 -15.03 3.49 0.11
CA VAL A 27 -13.66 4.01 0.16
C VAL A 27 -13.00 3.65 1.48
N ASP A 28 -13.69 3.79 2.60
CA ASP A 28 -13.17 3.40 3.93
C ASP A 28 -12.85 1.90 3.98
N GLU A 29 -13.73 1.03 3.45
CA GLU A 29 -13.45 -0.42 3.36
C GLU A 29 -12.22 -0.72 2.47
N LEU A 30 -12.06 0.02 1.36
CA LEU A 30 -10.93 -0.15 0.47
C LEU A 30 -9.63 0.32 1.11
N VAL A 31 -9.64 1.44 1.85
CA VAL A 31 -8.50 1.95 2.61
C VAL A 31 -8.10 0.92 3.68
N ASP A 32 -9.07 0.35 4.40
CA ASP A 32 -8.84 -0.70 5.40
C ASP A 32 -8.25 -1.97 4.78
N ARG A 33 -8.77 -2.43 3.63
CA ARG A 33 -8.26 -3.63 2.94
C ARG A 33 -6.90 -3.39 2.26
N ALA A 34 -6.68 -2.19 1.74
CA ALA A 34 -5.41 -1.79 1.14
C ALA A 34 -4.35 -1.41 2.18
N HIS A 35 -4.65 -1.53 3.49
CA HIS A 35 -3.71 -1.20 4.54
C HIS A 35 -2.35 -1.86 4.25
N PRO A 36 -1.30 -1.05 4.06
CA PRO A 36 0.00 -1.52 3.62
C PRO A 36 0.62 -2.52 4.60
N LYS A 37 0.14 -2.53 5.85
CA LYS A 37 0.49 -3.53 6.88
C LYS A 37 0.28 -4.98 6.42
N ASN A 38 -0.79 -5.26 5.68
CA ASN A 38 -1.10 -6.61 5.21
C ASN A 38 -0.34 -7.01 3.93
N VAL A 39 0.11 -6.03 3.15
CA VAL A 39 1.00 -6.25 1.99
C VAL A 39 2.45 -6.42 2.47
N ALA A 40 2.87 -5.61 3.43
CA ALA A 40 4.20 -5.66 4.03
C ALA A 40 4.46 -6.97 4.78
N MET A 41 3.49 -7.49 5.53
CA MET A 41 3.65 -8.78 6.23
C MET A 41 3.91 -9.94 5.25
N ARG A 42 3.21 -9.98 4.11
CA ARG A 42 3.44 -10.97 3.05
C ARG A 42 4.82 -10.83 2.40
N GLN A 43 5.26 -9.59 2.19
CA GLN A 43 6.60 -9.28 1.66
C GLN A 43 7.71 -9.69 2.64
N VAL A 44 7.50 -9.51 3.94
CA VAL A 44 8.47 -9.89 4.98
C VAL A 44 8.61 -11.42 5.08
N GLU A 45 7.52 -12.17 5.00
CA GLU A 45 7.60 -13.63 5.01
C GLU A 45 8.27 -14.18 3.74
N GLN A 46 7.96 -13.63 2.57
CA GLN A 46 8.65 -13.99 1.33
C GLN A 46 10.15 -13.61 1.37
N ALA A 47 10.50 -12.45 1.92
CA ALA A 47 11.89 -12.03 2.09
C ALA A 47 12.66 -12.93 3.07
N LYS A 48 12.00 -13.42 4.14
CA LYS A 48 12.60 -14.38 5.07
C LYS A 48 12.88 -15.73 4.41
N ALA A 49 11.94 -16.25 3.63
CA ALA A 49 12.11 -17.51 2.89
C ALA A 49 13.24 -17.44 1.84
N GLN A 50 13.52 -16.24 1.31
CA GLN A 50 14.59 -16.03 0.35
C GLN A 50 16.00 -15.96 0.99
N VAL A 51 16.08 -15.80 2.32
CA VAL A 51 17.32 -15.61 3.09
C VAL A 51 17.71 -16.82 3.93
N PHE A 52 16.78 -17.70 4.32
CA PHE A 52 17.06 -18.84 5.20
C PHE A 52 16.62 -20.19 4.59
N ASP A 53 17.52 -21.19 4.65
CA ASP A 53 17.28 -22.59 4.28
C ASP A 53 16.85 -23.38 5.54
N GLU A 54 16.12 -24.49 5.34
CA GLU A 54 15.53 -25.38 6.35
C GLU A 54 16.57 -26.09 7.26
N THR A 55 17.86 -25.93 6.98
CA THR A 55 18.95 -26.62 7.68
C THR A 55 19.83 -25.72 8.57
N GLY A 56 19.55 -24.41 8.65
CA GLY A 56 20.33 -23.49 9.49
C GLY A 56 21.77 -23.23 9.01
N GLN A 57 22.14 -23.68 7.81
CA GLN A 57 23.44 -23.40 7.19
C GLN A 57 23.36 -22.13 6.33
N LEU A 58 24.10 -21.11 6.75
CA LEU A 58 24.26 -19.84 6.02
C LEU A 58 24.98 -20.12 4.69
N ARG A 59 24.30 -19.94 3.55
CA ARG A 59 25.01 -19.80 2.26
C ARG A 59 25.81 -18.50 2.30
N THR A 60 27.07 -18.57 2.73
CA THR A 60 27.97 -17.42 2.94
C THR A 60 28.05 -16.50 1.72
N GLN A 61 27.94 -17.08 0.51
CA GLN A 61 27.93 -16.34 -0.75
C GLN A 61 26.68 -15.44 -0.94
N LYS A 62 25.54 -15.76 -0.33
CA LYS A 62 24.29 -14.97 -0.49
C LYS A 62 24.15 -13.87 0.56
N ILE A 63 24.74 -14.03 1.74
CA ILE A 63 24.70 -13.03 2.81
C ILE A 63 25.49 -11.77 2.45
N VAL A 64 26.62 -11.92 1.78
CA VAL A 64 27.41 -10.77 1.29
C VAL A 64 26.59 -9.94 0.31
N ALA A 65 25.83 -10.58 -0.58
CA ALA A 65 24.96 -9.89 -1.54
C ALA A 65 23.80 -9.14 -0.84
N VAL A 66 23.16 -9.78 0.15
CA VAL A 66 22.09 -9.14 0.94
C VAL A 66 22.62 -7.99 1.79
N ALA A 67 23.76 -8.17 2.47
CA ALA A 67 24.41 -7.13 3.26
C ALA A 67 24.82 -5.94 2.39
N GLY A 68 25.38 -6.20 1.20
CA GLY A 68 25.71 -5.16 0.22
C GLY A 68 24.48 -4.39 -0.26
N ALA A 69 23.37 -5.08 -0.54
CA ALA A 69 22.12 -4.44 -0.96
C ALA A 69 21.51 -3.56 0.14
N VAL A 70 21.51 -4.02 1.40
CA VAL A 70 21.01 -3.23 2.54
C VAL A 70 21.90 -2.01 2.78
N ALA A 71 23.23 -2.19 2.80
CA ALA A 71 24.17 -1.09 2.99
C ALA A 71 24.07 -0.05 1.86
N GLY A 72 24.00 -0.50 0.60
CA GLY A 72 23.83 0.37 -0.55
C GLY A 72 22.50 1.13 -0.53
N GLY A 73 21.39 0.44 -0.20
CA GLY A 73 20.07 1.06 -0.08
C GLY A 73 20.02 2.13 1.01
N LEU A 74 20.57 1.85 2.19
CA LEU A 74 20.67 2.84 3.28
C LEU A 74 21.55 4.03 2.89
N ALA A 75 22.68 3.81 2.21
CA ALA A 75 23.54 4.89 1.73
C ALA A 75 22.81 5.80 0.72
N VAL A 76 22.08 5.23 -0.24
CA VAL A 76 21.27 5.99 -1.20
C VAL A 76 20.17 6.79 -0.50
N LEU A 77 19.44 6.17 0.43
CA LEU A 77 18.36 6.82 1.18
C LEU A 77 18.90 7.99 2.01
N LEU A 78 20.06 7.83 2.65
CA LEU A 78 20.71 8.92 3.39
C LEU A 78 21.19 10.05 2.47
N LEU A 79 21.71 9.73 1.27
CA LEU A 79 22.07 10.75 0.27
C LEU A 79 20.85 11.54 -0.20
N ILE A 80 19.74 10.86 -0.48
CA ILE A 80 18.47 11.52 -0.84
C ILE A 80 18.00 12.41 0.31
N ARG A 81 17.98 11.89 1.55
CA ARG A 81 17.60 12.67 2.74
C ARG A 81 18.51 13.90 2.92
N LYS A 82 19.80 13.78 2.66
CA LYS A 82 20.78 14.89 2.71
C LYS A 82 20.56 15.93 1.61
N LEU A 83 20.10 15.52 0.42
CA LEU A 83 19.77 16.44 -0.67
C LEU A 83 18.45 17.18 -0.42
N VAL A 84 17.43 16.47 0.08
CA VAL A 84 16.09 17.03 0.33
C VAL A 84 16.08 17.93 1.56
N GLY A 85 16.76 17.56 2.64
CA GLY A 85 16.83 18.36 3.87
C GLY A 85 17.79 19.56 3.82
N ARG A 86 18.37 19.87 2.66
CA ARG A 86 19.25 21.04 2.46
C ARG A 86 18.54 22.19 1.71
N ARG A 87 17.24 22.05 1.43
CA ARG A 87 16.35 23.15 1.03
C ARG A 87 15.60 23.65 2.26
#